data_AF-A0A5C9EKG4-F1
#
_entry.id   AF-A0A5C9EKG4-F1
#
_cell.length_a   1.000
_cell.length_b   1.000
_cell.length_c   1.000
_cell.angle_alpha   90.00
_cell.angle_beta   90.00
_cell.angle_gamma   90.00
#
_symmetry.space_group_name_H-M   'P 1'
#
loop_
_entity.id
_entity.type
_entity.pdbx_description
1 polymer ?
#
loop_
_entity_poly.entity_id
_entity_poly.type
_entity_poly.pdbx_seq_one_letter_code
_entity_poly.pdbx_strand_id
1 'polypeptide(L)' 'MDLIGIFNTYMESFHRGIELSIALGSILGILGLILGLIGAIFSNSMRKEKFHLILIISFILIAICGLFTGIKYFRIFR' A
#
# COMPACT_ATOMS: atom_id res chain seq x y z
N MET A 1 9.31 37.29 -4.69
CA MET A 1 9.13 35.92 -4.15
C MET A 1 7.74 35.49 -4.59
N ASP A 2 7.68 34.86 -5.76
CA ASP A 2 6.44 34.71 -6.52
C ASP A 2 5.53 33.63 -5.93
N LEU A 3 4.21 33.85 -6.04
CA LEU A 3 3.17 32.90 -5.59
C LEU A 3 3.39 31.48 -6.14
N ILE A 4 3.93 31.39 -7.35
CA ILE A 4 4.30 30.16 -8.05
C ILE A 4 5.43 29.41 -7.33
N GLY A 5 6.40 30.14 -6.77
CA GLY A 5 7.50 29.55 -6.00
C GLY A 5 7.01 28.90 -4.71
N ILE A 6 6.11 29.56 -3.98
CA ILE A 6 5.51 29.02 -2.74
C ILE A 6 4.67 27.77 -3.04
N PHE A 7 3.88 27.81 -4.11
CA PHE A 7 3.08 26.67 -4.55
C PHE A 7 3.95 25.45 -4.90
N ASN A 8 5.08 25.68 -5.59
CA ASN A 8 5.99 24.60 -5.98
C ASN A 8 6.62 23.92 -4.76
N THR A 9 7.09 24.68 -3.76
CA THR A 9 7.66 24.13 -2.53
C THR A 9 6.63 23.35 -1.71
N TYR A 10 5.38 23.80 -1.73
CA TYR A 10 4.26 23.12 -1.06
C TYR A 10 3.95 21.78 -1.74
N MET A 11 3.89 21.76 -3.07
CA MET A 11 3.68 20.53 -3.84
C MET A 11 4.82 19.53 -3.68
N GLU A 12 6.07 19.99 -3.62
CA GLU A 12 7.21 19.12 -3.40
C GLU A 12 7.15 18.45 -2.01
N SER A 13 6.79 19.21 -0.98
CA SER A 13 6.59 18.69 0.38
C SER A 13 5.43 17.70 0.44
N PHE A 14 4.33 18.00 -0.26
CA PHE A 14 3.16 17.12 -0.37
C PHE A 14 3.50 15.81 -1.08
N HIS A 15 4.31 15.86 -2.14
CA HIS A 15 4.76 14.67 -2.87
C HIS A 15 5.57 13.72 -1.97
N ARG A 16 6.47 14.26 -1.13
CA ARG A 16 7.21 13.46 -0.13
C ARG A 16 6.27 12.80 0.89
N GLY A 17 5.22 13.51 1.32
CA GLY A 17 4.20 12.96 2.21
C GLY A 17 3.43 11.79 1.58
N ILE A 18 3.06 11.91 0.31
CA ILE A 18 2.40 10.83 -0.44
C ILE A 18 3.32 9.62 -0.57
N GLU A 19 4.60 9.83 -0.90
CA GLU A 19 5.57 8.75 -1.02
C GLU A 19 5.73 7.95 0.29
N LEU A 20 5.72 8.65 1.42
CA LEU A 20 5.76 8.03 2.73
C LEU A 20 4.47 7.26 3.05
N SER A 21 3.31 7.81 2.65
CA SER A 21 2.01 7.12 2.78
C SER A 21 1.93 5.84 1.95
N ILE A 22 2.47 5.86 0.72
CA ILE A 22 2.53 4.68 -0.16
C ILE A 22 3.44 3.60 0.46
N ALA A 23 4.61 3.99 0.99
CA ALA A 23 5.52 3.06 1.65
C ALA A 23 4.88 2.40 2.88
N LEU A 24 4.22 3.20 3.74
CA LEU A 24 3.48 2.69 4.90
C LEU A 24 2.33 1.77 4.48
N GLY A 25 1.58 2.14 3.45
CA GLY A 25 0.51 1.33 2.88
C GLY A 25 0.99 -0.03 2.37
N SER A 26 2.17 -0.07 1.73
CA SER A 26 2.78 -1.33 1.29
C SER A 26 3.18 -2.23 2.46
N ILE A 27 3.76 -1.67 3.53
CA ILE A 27 4.15 -2.42 4.73
C ILE A 27 2.89 -2.99 5.42
N LEU A 28 1.87 -2.17 5.62
CA LEU A 28 0.60 -2.58 6.22
C LEU A 28 -0.12 -3.63 5.36
N GLY A 29 -0.08 -3.49 4.03
CA GLY A 29 -0.63 -4.47 3.11
C GLY A 29 0.03 -5.84 3.28
N ILE A 30 1.37 -5.89 3.28
CA ILE A 30 2.13 -7.14 3.47
C ILE A 30 1.81 -7.78 4.84
N LEU A 31 1.79 -6.98 5.91
CA LEU A 31 1.39 -7.42 7.25
C LEU A 31 -0.03 -8.00 7.27
N GLY A 32 -0.98 -7.33 6.62
CA GLY A 32 -2.37 -7.78 6.50
C GLY A 32 -2.48 -9.10 5.72
N LEU A 33 -1.67 -9.28 4.67
CA LEU A 33 -1.66 -10.50 3.87
C LEU A 33 -1.04 -11.67 4.65
N ILE A 34 0.04 -11.44 5.40
CA ILE A 34 0.64 -12.44 6.29
C ILE A 34 -0.37 -12.87 7.37
N LEU A 35 -1.00 -11.92 8.06
CA LEU A 35 -2.01 -12.21 9.08
C LEU A 35 -3.25 -12.89 8.49
N GLY A 36 -3.68 -12.48 7.30
CA GLY A 36 -4.78 -13.10 6.57
C GLY A 36 -4.47 -14.54 6.18
N LEU A 37 -3.24 -14.84 5.78
CA LEU A 37 -2.80 -16.18 5.39
C LEU A 37 -2.66 -17.10 6.61
N ILE A 38 -2.04 -16.62 7.68
CA ILE A 38 -1.94 -17.36 8.96
C ILE A 38 -3.34 -17.66 9.49
N GLY A 39 -4.22 -16.65 9.47
CA GLY A 39 -5.62 -16.80 9.84
C GLY A 39 -6.36 -17.81 8.97
N ALA A 40 -6.14 -17.81 7.66
CA ALA A 40 -6.76 -18.78 6.75
C ALA A 40 -6.30 -20.23 7.01
N ILE A 41 -5.03 -20.44 7.38
CA ILE A 41 -4.47 -21.77 7.68
C ILE A 41 -4.92 -22.28 9.06
N PHE A 42 -4.94 -21.42 10.08
CA PHE A 42 -5.30 -21.81 11.46
C PHE A 42 -6.81 -21.74 11.76
N SER A 43 -7.61 -21.10 10.91
CA SER A 43 -9.05 -20.90 11.20
C SER A 43 -9.88 -22.13 10.87
N ASN A 44 -10.55 -22.65 11.90
CA ASN A 44 -11.55 -23.71 11.77
C ASN A 44 -12.74 -23.23 10.91
N SER A 45 -13.35 -24.15 10.16
CA SER A 45 -14.13 -23.87 8.93
C SER A 45 -15.27 -22.83 9.03
N MET A 46 -15.75 -22.54 10.24
CA MET A 46 -16.85 -21.58 10.51
C MET A 46 -16.44 -20.09 10.48
N ARG A 47 -15.14 -19.74 10.47
CA ARG A 47 -14.68 -18.33 10.42
C ARG A 47 -13.97 -17.94 9.11
N LYS A 48 -13.91 -18.85 8.13
CA LYS A 48 -13.17 -18.67 6.87
C LYS A 48 -13.64 -17.48 6.02
N GLU A 49 -14.94 -17.14 6.06
CA GLU A 49 -15.49 -16.03 5.27
C GLU A 49 -14.88 -14.68 5.65
N LYS A 50 -14.68 -14.42 6.95
CA LYS A 50 -14.10 -13.15 7.41
C LYS A 50 -12.62 -13.03 7.04
N PHE A 51 -11.89 -14.15 7.01
CA PHE A 51 -10.47 -14.17 6.62
C PHE A 51 -10.28 -14.01 5.10
N HIS A 52 -11.21 -14.52 4.29
CA HIS A 52 -11.19 -14.27 2.84
C HIS A 52 -11.33 -12.78 2.51
N LEU A 53 -12.21 -12.07 3.21
CA LEU A 53 -12.36 -10.61 3.03
C LEU A 53 -11.08 -9.84 3.38
N ILE A 54 -10.41 -10.22 4.48
CA ILE A 54 -9.14 -9.59 4.91
C ILE A 54 -8.04 -9.85 3.87
N LEU A 55 -7.97 -11.06 3.31
CA LEU A 55 -7.02 -11.39 2.26
C LEU A 55 -7.27 -10.59 0.99
N ILE A 56 -8.53 -10.47 0.55
CA ILE A 56 -8.89 -9.69 -0.65
C ILE A 56 -8.52 -8.22 -0.48
N ILE A 57 -8.89 -7.61 0.66
CA ILE A 57 -8.57 -6.21 0.96
C ILE A 57 -7.06 -6.00 1.01
N SER A 58 -6.32 -6.89 1.68
CA SER A 58 -4.86 -6.81 1.75
C SER A 58 -4.22 -6.98 0.38
N PHE A 59 -4.74 -7.88 -0.46
CA PHE A 59 -4.25 -8.07 -1.83
C PHE A 59 -4.48 -6.83 -2.69
N ILE A 60 -5.65 -6.19 -2.62
CA ILE A 60 -5.94 -4.95 -3.32
C ILE A 60 -5.04 -3.82 -2.82
N LEU A 61 -4.84 -3.71 -1.50
CA LEU A 61 -4.00 -2.69 -0.90
C LEU A 61 -2.53 -2.84 -1.33
N ILE A 62 -2.00 -4.07 -1.34
CA ILE A 62 -0.67 -4.36 -1.87
C ILE A 62 -0.62 -4.15 -3.38
N ALA A 63 -1.65 -4.51 -4.14
CA ALA A 63 -1.64 -4.29 -5.58
C ALA A 63 -1.50 -2.80 -5.87
N ILE A 64 -2.25 -1.94 -5.19
CA ILE A 64 -2.20 -0.49 -5.41
C ILE A 64 -0.89 0.10 -4.88
N CYS A 65 -0.53 -0.13 -3.61
CA CYS A 65 0.67 0.44 -3.01
C CYS A 65 1.96 -0.18 -3.56
N GLY A 66 1.95 -1.49 -3.80
CA GLY A 66 3.06 -2.27 -4.33
C GLY A 66 3.27 -2.08 -5.83
N LEU A 67 2.23 -1.90 -6.67
CA LEU A 67 2.43 -1.48 -8.07
C LEU A 67 2.98 -0.06 -8.13
N PHE A 68 2.49 0.89 -7.33
CA PHE A 68 3.05 2.24 -7.30
C PHE A 68 4.53 2.22 -6.88
N THR A 69 4.87 1.45 -5.85
CA THR A 69 6.25 1.31 -5.38
C THR A 69 7.12 0.55 -6.41
N GLY A 70 6.62 -0.54 -6.99
CA GLY A 70 7.32 -1.30 -8.02
C GLY A 70 7.51 -0.53 -9.33
N ILE A 71 6.55 0.28 -9.75
CA ILE A 71 6.73 1.15 -10.93
C ILE A 71 7.76 2.25 -10.62
N LYS A 72 7.70 2.86 -9.43
CA LYS A 72 8.60 3.96 -9.04
C LYS A 72 10.04 3.51 -8.80
N TYR A 73 10.24 2.34 -8.17
CA TYR A 73 11.56 1.83 -7.80
C TYR A 73 12.11 0.77 -8.77
N PHE A 74 11.27 -0.08 -9.37
CA PHE A 74 11.73 -1.20 -10.19
C PHE A 74 11.83 -0.89 -11.69
N ARG A 75 11.44 0.31 -12.19
CA ARG A 75 11.63 0.76 -13.59
C ARG A 75 11.47 -0.36 -14.65
N ILE A 76 10.41 -1.16 -14.54
CA ILE A 76 10.18 -2.29 -15.47
C ILE A 76 9.81 -1.81 -16.89
N PHE A 77 9.48 -0.53 -17.05
CA PHE A 77 9.43 0.12 -18.35
C PHE A 77 10.76 0.84 -18.63
N ARG A 78 11.62 0.18 -19.40
CA ARG A 78 12.58 0.84 -20.29
C ARG A 78 11.89 1.10 -21.62
#